data_AF-A0A7W0TYM8-F1
#
_entry.id   AF-A0A7W0TYM8-F1
#
_cell.length_a   1.000
_cell.length_b   1.000
_cell.length_c   1.000
_cell.angle_alpha   90.00
_cell.angle_beta   90.00
_cell.angle_gamma   90.00
#
_symmetry.space_group_name_H-M   'P 1'
#
loop_
_entity.id
_entity.type
_entity.pdbx_description
1 polymer ?
#
loop_
_entity_poly.entity_id
_entity_poly.type
_entity_poly.pdbx_seq_one_letter_code
_entity_poly.pdbx_strand_id
1 'polypeptide(L)'
;YVDALVAKEGWGRAPTGSRQSTYEDPAYLERAGDFAEIVLNAINEANPNEPTAMPVPYTGGQFVRIPEFQQLGNDVSQEFASAIVGATEIDAAIAAANDLANQVALDGGYQE
;
A
#
# COMPACT_ATOMS: atom_id res chain seq x y z
N TYR A 1 12.86 11.40 -20.36
CA TYR A 1 12.15 11.88 -19.15
C TYR A 1 13.04 11.73 -17.92
N VAL A 2 13.48 10.50 -17.62
CA VAL A 2 14.38 10.22 -16.50
C VAL A 2 15.66 11.05 -16.61
N ASP A 3 16.27 11.15 -17.79
CA ASP A 3 17.44 12.01 -18.04
C ASP A 3 17.24 13.47 -17.66
N ALA A 4 16.09 14.06 -18.03
CA ALA A 4 15.82 15.47 -17.75
C ALA A 4 15.67 15.74 -16.25
N LEU A 5 15.07 14.80 -15.51
CA LEU A 5 14.93 14.93 -14.05
C LEU A 5 16.24 14.66 -13.33
N VAL A 6 16.99 13.65 -13.77
CA VAL A 6 18.31 13.32 -13.22
C VAL A 6 19.31 14.45 -13.47
N ALA A 7 19.27 15.11 -14.63
CA ALA A 7 20.12 16.28 -14.92
C ALA A 7 19.86 17.45 -13.95
N LYS A 8 18.64 17.55 -13.40
CA LYS A 8 18.23 18.61 -12.49
C LYS A 8 18.42 18.24 -11.01
N GLU A 9 18.01 17.03 -10.63
CA GLU A 9 17.84 16.60 -9.23
C GLU A 9 18.83 15.48 -8.82
N GLY A 10 19.62 14.97 -9.78
CA GLY A 10 20.57 13.89 -9.57
C GLY A 10 19.93 12.48 -9.61
N TRP A 11 20.79 11.46 -9.75
CA TRP A 11 20.36 10.06 -9.85
C TRP A 11 19.67 9.54 -8.60
N GLY A 12 19.98 10.06 -7.40
CA GLY A 12 19.30 9.70 -6.15
C GLY A 12 17.82 10.12 -6.12
N ARG A 13 17.38 10.95 -7.08
CA ARG A 13 15.99 11.39 -7.26
C ARG A 13 15.39 10.87 -8.57
N ALA A 14 16.03 9.91 -9.23
CA ALA A 14 15.51 9.34 -10.46
C ALA A 14 14.08 8.80 -10.23
N PRO A 15 13.08 9.26 -10.99
CA PRO A 15 11.71 8.80 -10.82
C PRO A 15 11.57 7.35 -11.25
N THR A 16 10.84 6.55 -10.47
CA THR A 16 10.50 5.16 -10.79
C THR A 16 8.98 4.94 -10.71
N GLY A 17 8.48 3.85 -11.28
CA GLY A 17 7.11 3.37 -11.12
C GLY A 17 5.97 4.14 -11.79
N SER A 18 6.28 5.18 -12.59
CA SER A 18 5.25 6.05 -13.22
C SER A 18 5.29 6.09 -14.74
N ARG A 19 6.40 5.70 -15.38
CA ARG A 19 6.55 5.74 -16.84
C ARG A 19 7.31 4.53 -17.35
N GLN A 20 6.75 3.88 -18.37
CA GLN A 20 7.42 2.80 -19.09
C GLN A 20 8.77 3.23 -19.67
N SER A 21 8.86 4.46 -20.22
CA SER A 21 10.09 5.01 -20.76
C SER A 21 11.25 5.09 -19.76
N THR A 22 10.98 5.06 -18.45
CA THR A 22 12.04 4.96 -17.43
C THR A 22 12.68 3.58 -17.46
N TYR A 23 11.89 2.51 -17.59
CA TYR A 23 12.37 1.13 -17.59
C TYR A 23 12.92 0.68 -18.95
N GLU A 24 12.72 1.47 -20.01
CA GLU A 24 13.32 1.26 -21.34
C GLU A 24 14.64 2.03 -21.52
N ASP A 25 14.96 2.93 -20.59
CA ASP A 25 16.11 3.83 -20.68
C ASP A 25 17.41 3.09 -20.27
N PRO A 26 18.42 2.98 -21.16
CA PRO A 26 19.65 2.26 -20.86
C PRO A 26 20.45 2.84 -19.67
N ALA A 27 20.46 4.16 -19.51
CA ALA A 27 21.19 4.80 -18.42
C ALA A 27 20.49 4.54 -17.08
N TYR A 28 19.15 4.54 -17.06
CA TYR A 28 18.42 4.13 -15.86
C TYR A 28 18.66 2.65 -15.53
N LEU A 29 18.60 1.76 -16.52
CA LEU A 29 18.85 0.33 -16.31
C LEU A 29 20.27 0.06 -15.80
N GLU A 30 21.29 0.73 -16.33
CA GLU A 30 22.67 0.63 -15.82
C GLU A 30 22.78 1.06 -14.35
N ARG A 31 22.10 2.15 -13.97
CA ARG A 31 22.19 2.72 -12.63
C ARG A 31 21.35 1.98 -11.58
N ALA A 32 20.17 1.54 -11.97
CA ALA A 32 19.26 0.79 -11.10
C ALA A 32 19.64 -0.68 -10.99
N GLY A 33 20.33 -1.23 -12.00
CA GLY A 33 20.66 -2.65 -12.08
C GLY A 33 19.43 -3.54 -11.94
N ASP A 34 19.59 -4.65 -11.24
CA ASP A 34 18.52 -5.64 -11.00
C ASP A 34 17.28 -5.06 -10.30
N PHE A 35 17.43 -3.93 -9.59
CA PHE A 35 16.31 -3.28 -8.92
C PHE A 35 15.25 -2.75 -9.90
N ALA A 36 15.65 -2.38 -11.13
CA ALA A 36 14.69 -1.92 -12.14
C ALA A 36 13.65 -3.00 -12.48
N GLU A 37 14.11 -4.24 -12.70
CA GLU A 37 13.25 -5.37 -13.02
C GLU A 37 12.37 -5.76 -11.82
N ILE A 38 12.94 -5.83 -10.61
CA ILE A 38 12.19 -6.14 -9.39
C ILE A 38 11.02 -5.17 -9.20
N VAL A 39 11.28 -3.86 -9.34
CA VAL A 39 10.24 -2.85 -9.16
C VAL A 39 9.19 -2.94 -10.27
N LEU A 40 9.61 -3.11 -11.54
CA LEU A 40 8.65 -3.21 -12.65
C LEU A 40 7.75 -4.43 -12.51
N ASN A 41 8.32 -5.58 -12.13
CA ASN A 41 7.57 -6.81 -11.91
C ASN A 41 6.61 -6.65 -10.73
N ALA A 42 7.05 -6.08 -9.61
CA ALA A 42 6.18 -5.82 -8.47
C ALA A 42 4.98 -4.90 -8.82
N ILE A 43 5.19 -3.92 -9.69
CA ILE A 43 4.10 -3.05 -10.19
C ILE A 43 3.13 -3.81 -11.07
N ASN A 44 3.64 -4.65 -11.98
CA ASN A 44 2.82 -5.40 -12.93
C ASN A 44 2.05 -6.55 -12.27
N GLU A 45 2.62 -7.16 -11.23
CA GLU A 45 2.01 -8.26 -10.48
C GLU A 45 1.00 -7.78 -9.43
N ALA A 46 1.07 -6.52 -9.00
CA ALA A 46 0.13 -5.96 -8.05
C ALA A 46 -1.31 -5.99 -8.62
N ASN A 47 -2.19 -6.75 -7.97
CA ASN A 47 -3.60 -6.85 -8.36
C ASN A 47 -4.53 -6.27 -7.27
N PRO A 48 -4.78 -4.96 -7.26
CA PRO A 48 -5.70 -4.36 -6.29
C PRO A 48 -7.17 -4.74 -6.52
N ASN A 49 -7.53 -5.41 -7.62
CA ASN A 49 -8.90 -5.87 -7.86
C ASN A 49 -9.17 -7.24 -7.20
N GLU A 50 -8.13 -8.04 -6.96
CA GLU A 50 -8.19 -9.29 -6.21
C GLU A 50 -7.09 -9.26 -5.13
N PRO A 51 -7.26 -8.42 -4.09
CA PRO A 51 -6.17 -8.06 -3.18
C PRO A 51 -5.83 -9.15 -2.16
N THR A 52 -6.63 -10.22 -2.06
CA THR A 52 -6.53 -11.26 -1.04
C THR A 52 -6.67 -12.66 -1.66
N ALA A 53 -6.10 -13.67 -1.00
CA ALA A 53 -6.20 -15.06 -1.45
C ALA A 53 -7.65 -15.59 -1.46
N MET A 54 -8.48 -15.12 -0.53
CA MET A 54 -9.92 -15.39 -0.51
C MET A 54 -10.67 -14.24 -1.18
N PRO A 55 -11.78 -14.49 -1.89
CA PRO A 55 -12.59 -13.42 -2.47
C PRO A 55 -13.10 -12.45 -1.40
N VAL A 56 -13.04 -11.15 -1.70
CA VAL A 56 -13.53 -10.06 -0.85
C VAL A 56 -14.37 -9.06 -1.66
N PRO A 57 -15.32 -8.34 -1.03
CA PRO A 57 -16.20 -7.41 -1.74
C PRO A 57 -15.59 -6.02 -2.00
N TYR A 58 -14.30 -5.82 -1.70
CA TYR A 58 -13.61 -4.53 -1.84
C TYR A 58 -12.41 -4.62 -2.81
N THR A 59 -11.93 -3.45 -3.24
CA THR A 59 -10.67 -3.31 -3.98
C THR A 59 -9.65 -2.52 -3.18
N GLY A 60 -8.38 -2.60 -3.57
CA GLY A 60 -7.24 -1.98 -2.91
C GLY A 60 -6.35 -3.00 -2.21
N GLY A 61 -5.03 -2.90 -2.39
CA GLY A 61 -4.07 -3.86 -1.85
C GLY A 61 -3.73 -3.59 -0.39
N GLN A 62 -3.19 -2.40 -0.11
CA GLN A 62 -2.77 -1.97 1.23
C GLN A 62 -3.83 -1.14 1.99
N PHE A 63 -4.96 -0.86 1.34
CA PHE A 63 -6.09 -0.13 1.91
C PHE A 63 -7.39 -0.68 1.33
N VAL A 64 -8.48 -0.56 2.08
CA VAL A 64 -9.82 -0.85 1.58
C VAL A 64 -10.34 0.40 0.88
N ARG A 65 -10.74 0.30 -0.40
CA ARG A 65 -11.22 1.44 -1.19
C ARG A 65 -12.67 1.83 -0.83
N ILE A 66 -12.85 2.34 0.38
CA ILE A 66 -14.09 2.96 0.90
C ILE A 66 -13.77 4.35 1.49
N PRO A 67 -14.71 5.31 1.51
CA PRO A 67 -14.48 6.64 2.07
C PRO A 67 -14.03 6.64 3.54
N GLU A 68 -14.53 5.69 4.32
CA GLU A 68 -14.34 5.59 5.77
C GLU A 68 -12.94 5.07 6.14
N PHE A 69 -12.20 4.48 5.20
CA PHE A 69 -10.95 3.78 5.49
C PHE A 69 -9.87 4.70 6.06
N GLN A 70 -9.89 6.00 5.77
CA GLN A 70 -8.91 6.92 6.34
C GLN A 70 -8.99 6.95 7.87
N GLN A 71 -10.21 7.06 8.41
CA GLN A 71 -10.41 7.08 9.86
C GLN A 71 -10.25 5.67 10.44
N LEU A 72 -10.89 4.67 9.83
CA LEU A 72 -10.79 3.27 10.28
C LEU A 72 -9.33 2.80 10.33
N GLY A 73 -8.55 3.07 9.27
CA GLY A 73 -7.16 2.69 9.19
C GLY A 73 -6.29 3.39 10.24
N ASN A 74 -6.59 4.65 10.57
CA ASN A 74 -5.94 5.35 11.68
C ASN A 74 -6.23 4.66 13.01
N ASP A 75 -7.50 4.38 13.29
CA ASP A 75 -7.91 3.84 14.60
C ASP A 75 -7.39 2.41 14.81
N VAL A 76 -7.49 1.55 13.78
CA VAL A 76 -6.88 0.20 13.79
C VAL A 76 -5.37 0.27 13.99
N SER A 77 -4.69 1.24 13.37
CA SER A 77 -3.25 1.42 13.54
C SER A 77 -2.87 1.79 14.97
N GLN A 78 -3.72 2.54 15.69
CA GLN A 78 -3.47 2.88 17.10
C GLN A 78 -3.62 1.68 18.03
N GLU A 79 -4.58 0.79 17.76
CA GLU A 79 -4.72 -0.48 18.51
C GLU A 79 -3.47 -1.34 18.35
N PHE A 80 -2.98 -1.50 17.12
CA PHE A 80 -1.75 -2.26 16.86
C PHE A 80 -0.49 -1.58 17.38
N ALA A 81 -0.39 -0.25 17.30
CA ALA A 81 0.72 0.49 17.90
C ALA A 81 0.77 0.28 19.42
N SER A 82 -0.38 0.26 20.09
CA SER A 82 -0.50 -0.02 21.53
C SER A 82 -0.04 -1.44 21.87
N ALA A 83 -0.36 -2.43 21.03
CA ALA A 83 0.11 -3.79 21.19
C ALA A 83 1.64 -3.91 21.00
N ILE A 84 2.20 -3.24 19.99
CA ILE A 84 3.63 -3.25 19.69
C ILE A 84 4.47 -2.72 20.85
N VAL A 85 3.99 -1.68 21.55
CA VAL A 85 4.68 -1.11 22.72
C VAL A 85 4.38 -1.85 24.03
N GLY A 86 3.56 -2.91 23.98
CA GLY A 86 3.19 -3.72 25.15
C GLY A 86 2.19 -3.05 26.09
N ALA A 87 1.45 -2.04 25.63
CA ALA A 87 0.40 -1.39 26.42
C ALA A 87 -0.91 -2.20 26.46
N THR A 88 -1.14 -3.05 25.47
CA THR A 88 -2.26 -4.00 25.40
C THR A 88 -1.77 -5.33 24.84
N GLU A 89 -2.49 -6.41 25.13
CA GLU A 89 -2.22 -7.72 24.53
C GLU A 89 -2.67 -7.75 23.06
N ILE A 90 -1.97 -8.50 22.22
CA ILE A 90 -2.26 -8.55 20.77
C ILE A 90 -3.68 -9.03 20.47
N ASP A 91 -4.20 -10.00 21.22
CA ASP A 91 -5.56 -10.52 21.03
C ASP A 91 -6.61 -9.45 21.36
N ALA A 92 -6.35 -8.61 22.36
CA ALA A 92 -7.23 -7.50 22.72
C ALA A 92 -7.23 -6.41 21.64
N ALA A 93 -6.06 -6.07 21.10
CA ALA A 93 -5.95 -5.12 19.98
C ALA A 93 -6.64 -5.63 18.70
N ILE A 94 -6.51 -6.93 18.39
CA ILE A 94 -7.22 -7.55 17.26
C ILE A 94 -8.73 -7.48 17.46
N ALA A 95 -9.23 -7.77 18.66
CA ALA A 95 -10.65 -7.69 18.96
C ALA A 95 -11.18 -6.25 18.80
N ALA A 96 -10.48 -5.25 19.38
CA ALA A 96 -10.85 -3.85 19.25
C ALA A 96 -10.83 -3.37 17.78
N ALA A 97 -9.80 -3.73 17.01
CA ALA A 97 -9.71 -3.42 15.58
C ALA A 97 -10.87 -4.05 14.79
N ASN A 98 -11.26 -5.28 15.12
CA ASN A 98 -12.39 -5.96 14.49
C ASN A 98 -13.72 -5.29 14.84
N ASP A 99 -13.91 -4.84 16.08
CA ASP A 99 -15.11 -4.10 16.49
C ASP A 99 -15.23 -2.76 15.74
N LEU A 100 -14.12 -2.02 15.61
CA LEU A 100 -14.07 -0.79 14.81
C LEU A 100 -14.46 -1.05 13.34
N ALA A 101 -13.89 -2.09 12.73
CA ALA A 101 -14.21 -2.46 11.35
C ALA A 101 -15.68 -2.87 11.18
N ASN A 102 -16.25 -3.61 12.14
CA ASN A 102 -17.65 -4.00 12.12
C ASN A 102 -18.58 -2.79 12.27
N GLN A 103 -18.24 -1.85 13.15
CA GLN A 103 -19.01 -0.63 13.33
C GLN A 103 -19.04 0.19 12.04
N VAL A 104 -17.89 0.39 11.38
CA VAL A 104 -17.81 1.08 10.08
C VAL A 104 -18.60 0.32 9.02
N ALA A 105 -18.56 -1.01 9.02
CA ALA A 105 -19.31 -1.81 8.07
C ALA A 105 -20.83 -1.68 8.28
N LEU A 106 -21.30 -1.60 9.52
CA LEU A 106 -22.71 -1.35 9.85
C LEU A 106 -23.13 0.07 9.45
N ASP A 107 -22.36 1.08 9.88
CA ASP A 107 -22.67 2.50 9.62
C ASP A 107 -22.63 2.83 8.12
N GLY A 108 -21.74 2.18 7.37
CA GLY A 108 -21.63 2.28 5.92
C GLY A 108 -22.65 1.46 5.13
N GLY A 109 -23.48 0.64 5.81
CA GLY A 109 -24.47 -0.22 5.16
C GLY A 109 -23.88 -1.39 4.37
N TYR A 110 -22.68 -1.85 4.75
CA TYR A 110 -21.98 -2.98 4.13
C TYR A 110 -22.34 -4.32 4.79
N GLN A 111 -22.95 -4.30 5.97
CA GLN A 111 -23.48 -5.47 6.67
C GLN A 111 -24.74 -5.13 7.47
N GLU A 112 -25.52 -6.17 7.82
CA GLU A 112 -26.77 -6.10 8.61
C GLU A 112 -26.57 -6.56 10.05
#